data_AF-A0A396JLX9-F1
#
_entry.id   AF-A0A396JLX9-F1
#
_cell.length_a   1.000
_cell.length_b   1.000
_cell.length_c   1.000
_cell.angle_alpha   90.00
_cell.angle_beta   90.00
_cell.angle_gamma   90.00
#
_symmetry.space_group_name_H-M   'P 1'
#
loop_
_entity.id
_entity.type
_entity.pdbx_description
1 polymer ?
#
loop_
_entity_poly.entity_id
_entity_poly.type
_entity_poly.pdbx_seq_one_letter_code
_entity_poly.pdbx_strand_id
1 'polypeptide(L)'
;MSGVAKIEGRVRYSAFKKTIKLMITPTDSLDDLKAQLNTYFEHLGENQYTRHLFGQMPYIDLGEDRDEYAWKTTSYMSWLIRDDSDVGFMFQNMVEDNILYMYVRSICNCVECK
;
A
#
# COMPACT_ATOMS: atom_id res chain seq x y z
N MET A 1 5.81 -21.24 -19.18
CA MET A 1 6.00 -20.14 -18.20
C MET A 1 4.63 -19.78 -17.64
N SER A 2 4.32 -20.20 -16.42
CA SER A 2 3.13 -19.71 -15.72
C SER A 2 3.47 -18.31 -15.21
N GLY A 3 2.86 -17.27 -15.78
CA GLY A 3 3.05 -15.91 -15.27
C GLY A 3 2.58 -15.83 -13.82
N VAL A 4 3.35 -15.16 -12.96
CA VAL A 4 2.89 -14.89 -11.59
C VAL A 4 1.61 -14.07 -11.68
N ALA A 5 0.51 -14.59 -11.13
CA ALA A 5 -0.77 -13.91 -11.17
C ALA A 5 -0.68 -12.58 -10.42
N LYS A 6 -1.04 -11.48 -11.08
CA LYS A 6 -1.09 -10.15 -10.47
C LYS A 6 -2.48 -9.91 -9.86
N ILE A 7 -2.52 -9.14 -8.79
CA ILE A 7 -3.76 -8.70 -8.13
C ILE A 7 -3.92 -7.18 -8.25
N GLU A 8 -5.14 -6.68 -8.08
CA GLU A 8 -5.40 -5.23 -8.01
C GLU A 8 -5.06 -4.72 -6.60
N GLY A 9 -4.05 -3.87 -6.49
CA GLY A 9 -3.76 -3.10 -5.29
C GLY A 9 -4.47 -1.75 -5.32
N ARG A 10 -5.36 -1.49 -4.37
CA ARG A 10 -5.93 -0.15 -4.13
C ARG A 10 -5.15 0.53 -3.03
N VAL A 11 -4.20 1.36 -3.43
CA VAL A 11 -3.19 1.93 -2.53
C VAL A 11 -3.46 3.40 -2.30
N ARG A 12 -3.73 3.77 -1.04
CA ARG A 12 -3.83 5.17 -0.62
C ARG A 12 -2.46 5.71 -0.28
N TYR A 13 -2.02 6.72 -1.01
CA TYR A 13 -0.76 7.40 -0.78
C TYR A 13 -0.97 8.63 0.10
N SER A 14 -0.31 8.68 1.26
CA SER A 14 -0.47 9.78 2.23
C SER A 14 -0.08 11.14 1.66
N ALA A 15 0.98 11.20 0.86
CA ALA A 15 1.50 12.46 0.33
C ALA A 15 0.57 13.13 -0.68
N PHE A 16 -0.14 12.34 -1.47
CA PHE A 16 -1.06 12.86 -2.49
C PHE A 16 -2.51 12.88 -2.01
N LYS A 17 -2.79 12.25 -0.86
CA LYS A 17 -4.15 12.02 -0.36
C LYS A 17 -5.05 11.45 -1.47
N LYS A 18 -4.53 10.45 -2.19
CA LYS A 18 -5.23 9.77 -3.31
C LYS A 18 -5.07 8.27 -3.26
N THR A 19 -6.13 7.57 -3.64
CA THR A 19 -6.15 6.11 -3.81
C THR A 19 -5.85 5.79 -5.27
N ILE A 20 -4.88 4.93 -5.50
CA ILE A 20 -4.39 4.57 -6.84
C ILE A 20 -4.57 3.07 -7.01
N LYS A 21 -5.03 2.68 -8.20
CA LYS A 21 -5.12 1.27 -8.61
C LYS A 21 -3.81 0.86 -9.27
N LEU A 22 -3.14 -0.13 -8.70
CA LEU A 22 -1.87 -0.67 -9.15
C LEU A 22 -2.00 -2.17 -9.37
N MET A 23 -1.34 -2.71 -10.40
CA MET A 23 -1.22 -4.16 -10.53
C MET A 23 -0.03 -4.64 -9.72
N ILE A 24 -0.29 -5.38 -8.65
CA ILE A 24 0.73 -5.85 -7.71
C ILE A 24 1.02 -7.32 -7.97
N THR A 25 2.30 -7.65 -7.99
CA THR A 25 2.75 -9.04 -8.00
C THR A 25 2.89 -9.49 -6.56
N PRO A 26 2.13 -10.49 -6.09
CA PRO A 26 2.29 -11.03 -4.75
C PRO A 26 3.75 -11.43 -4.50
N THR A 27 4.23 -11.12 -3.30
CA THR A 27 5.61 -11.37 -2.86
C THR A 27 5.58 -11.74 -1.38
N ASP A 28 6.63 -12.39 -0.90
CA ASP A 28 6.90 -12.65 0.51
C ASP A 28 7.86 -11.60 1.13
N SER A 29 8.46 -10.73 0.31
CA SER A 29 9.42 -9.71 0.75
C SER A 29 8.78 -8.33 0.92
N LEU A 30 8.95 -7.74 2.10
CA LEU A 30 8.50 -6.37 2.38
C LEU A 30 9.25 -5.35 1.52
N ASP A 31 10.54 -5.57 1.29
CA ASP A 31 11.34 -4.66 0.48
C ASP A 31 10.93 -4.71 -1.00
N ASP A 32 10.62 -5.90 -1.53
CA ASP A 32 10.11 -6.03 -2.89
C ASP A 32 8.73 -5.39 -3.03
N LEU A 33 7.86 -5.54 -2.04
CA LEU A 33 6.56 -4.89 -2.04
C LEU A 33 6.71 -3.37 -1.99
N LYS A 34 7.58 -2.84 -1.13
CA LYS A 34 7.87 -1.39 -1.09
C LYS A 34 8.46 -0.91 -2.40
N ALA A 35 9.36 -1.66 -3.02
CA ALA A 35 9.93 -1.33 -4.32
C ALA A 35 8.83 -1.22 -5.38
N GLN A 36 7.90 -2.19 -5.45
CA GLN A 36 6.75 -2.11 -6.35
C GLN A 36 5.91 -0.84 -6.11
N LEU A 37 5.63 -0.49 -4.85
CA LEU A 37 4.86 0.71 -4.51
C LEU A 37 5.61 2.02 -4.79
N ASN A 38 6.94 2.00 -4.68
CA ASN A 38 7.79 3.16 -4.95
C ASN A 38 7.87 3.50 -6.44
N THR A 39 7.69 2.51 -7.33
CA THR A 39 7.64 2.78 -8.79
C THR A 39 6.59 3.82 -9.16
N TYR A 40 5.51 3.95 -8.37
CA TYR A 40 4.49 4.96 -8.60
C TYR A 40 4.97 6.37 -8.22
N PHE A 41 5.76 6.53 -7.15
CA PHE A 41 6.41 7.81 -6.85
C PHE A 41 7.35 8.21 -7.98
N GLU A 42 8.17 7.27 -8.46
CA GLU A 42 9.10 7.50 -9.57
C GLU A 42 8.35 7.90 -10.85
N HIS A 43 7.24 7.23 -11.16
CA HIS A 43 6.41 7.55 -12.32
C HIS A 43 5.86 8.99 -12.28
N LEU A 44 5.54 9.49 -11.08
CA LEU A 44 5.09 10.86 -10.87
C LEU A 44 6.23 11.88 -10.80
N GLY A 45 7.50 11.44 -10.82
CA GLY A 45 8.67 12.30 -10.61
C GLY A 45 8.81 12.77 -9.15
N GLU A 46 8.21 12.05 -8.21
CA GLU A 46 8.14 12.40 -6.79
C GLU A 46 9.33 11.83 -6.04
N ASN A 47 10.06 12.69 -5.30
CA ASN A 47 11.22 12.28 -4.52
C ASN A 47 10.83 11.73 -3.14
N GLN A 48 9.98 10.71 -3.15
CA GLN A 48 9.40 10.10 -1.96
C GLN A 48 9.57 8.59 -1.98
N TYR A 49 9.61 7.99 -0.80
CA TYR A 49 9.62 6.53 -0.66
C TYR A 49 8.71 6.06 0.47
N THR A 50 8.27 4.81 0.35
CA THR A 50 7.44 4.14 1.34
C THR A 50 8.21 3.95 2.64
N ARG A 51 7.79 4.66 3.71
CA ARG A 51 8.34 4.52 5.05
C ARG A 51 7.61 3.45 5.84
N HIS A 52 6.28 3.55 5.89
CA HIS A 52 5.43 2.55 6.53
C HIS A 52 4.35 2.11 5.56
N LEU A 53 4.05 0.81 5.60
CA LEU A 53 3.02 0.18 4.82
C LEU A 53 2.00 -0.43 5.78
N PHE A 54 0.73 -0.26 5.45
CA PHE A 54 -0.36 -0.86 6.20
C PHE A 54 -1.23 -1.68 5.26
N GLY A 55 -1.46 -2.94 5.60
CA GLY A 55 -2.49 -3.77 4.99
C GLY A 55 -3.83 -3.51 5.65
N GLN A 56 -4.92 -3.75 4.93
CA GLN A 56 -6.26 -3.55 5.47
C GLN A 56 -7.11 -4.78 5.27
N MET A 57 -7.90 -5.10 6.31
CA MET A 57 -8.82 -6.22 6.24
C MET A 57 -9.91 -6.00 5.17
N PRO A 58 -10.30 -7.08 4.47
CA PRO A 58 -11.43 -7.07 3.55
C PRO A 58 -12.72 -6.60 4.24
N TYR A 59 -13.75 -6.22 3.47
CA TYR A 59 -15.06 -5.67 3.93
C TYR A 59 -15.10 -4.22 4.43
N ILE A 60 -13.96 -3.58 4.62
CA ILE A 60 -13.96 -2.18 5.04
C ILE A 60 -13.95 -1.30 3.80
N ASP A 61 -15.13 -0.84 3.37
CA ASP A 61 -15.24 0.12 2.28
C ASP A 61 -14.70 1.49 2.71
N LEU A 62 -13.76 1.93 1.92
CA LEU A 62 -12.93 3.08 2.15
C LEU A 62 -13.45 4.33 1.46
N GLY A 63 -14.26 4.17 0.41
CA GLY A 63 -14.66 5.24 -0.48
C GLY A 63 -13.47 5.92 -1.16
N GLU A 64 -13.60 6.27 -2.45
CA GLU A 64 -12.54 7.04 -3.13
C GLU A 64 -12.36 8.45 -2.52
N ASP A 65 -13.39 8.97 -1.81
CA ASP A 65 -13.53 10.35 -1.33
C ASP A 65 -13.60 10.54 0.20
N ARG A 66 -13.34 9.51 1.02
CA ARG A 66 -13.31 9.74 2.49
C ARG A 66 -12.11 10.59 2.90
N ASP A 67 -12.32 11.55 3.79
CA ASP A 67 -11.27 12.43 4.30
C ASP A 67 -10.24 11.67 5.17
N GLU A 68 -9.04 12.24 5.31
CA GLU A 68 -7.94 11.66 6.10
C GLU A 68 -8.34 11.28 7.54
N TYR A 69 -9.35 11.95 8.10
CA TYR A 69 -9.85 11.68 9.45
C TYR A 69 -10.66 10.40 9.50
N ALA A 70 -11.58 10.20 8.55
CA ALA A 70 -12.34 8.96 8.37
C ALA A 70 -11.41 7.75 8.12
N TRP A 71 -10.29 7.97 7.45
CA TRP A 71 -9.26 6.96 7.29
C TRP A 71 -8.51 6.67 8.57
N LYS A 72 -8.21 7.68 9.41
CA LYS A 72 -7.59 7.45 10.73
C LYS A 72 -8.52 6.64 11.65
N THR A 73 -9.83 6.90 11.63
CA THR A 73 -10.81 6.10 12.38
C THR A 73 -11.03 4.71 11.78
N THR A 74 -11.01 4.58 10.46
CA THR A 74 -11.08 3.27 9.77
C THR A 74 -9.77 2.48 9.89
N SER A 75 -8.64 3.18 10.10
CA SER A 75 -7.30 2.60 10.26
C SER A 75 -7.06 1.93 11.61
N TYR A 76 -8.03 1.98 12.53
CA TYR A 76 -8.02 1.10 13.70
C TYR A 76 -8.05 -0.40 13.30
N MET A 77 -8.44 -0.72 12.06
CA MET A 77 -8.37 -2.07 11.49
C MET A 77 -7.28 -2.23 10.42
N SER A 78 -6.36 -1.27 10.30
CA SER A 78 -5.19 -1.39 9.43
C SER A 78 -4.03 -2.06 10.17
N TRP A 79 -3.45 -3.09 9.56
CA TRP A 79 -2.30 -3.82 10.10
C TRP A 79 -1.00 -3.20 9.58
N LEU A 80 -0.15 -2.70 10.49
CA LEU A 80 1.19 -2.22 10.13
C LEU A 80 2.05 -3.42 9.70
N ILE A 81 2.55 -3.40 8.47
CA ILE A 81 3.44 -4.43 7.92
C ILE A 81 4.88 -4.11 8.36
N ARG A 82 5.43 -4.92 9.26
CA ARG A 82 6.75 -4.72 9.88
C ARG A 82 7.84 -5.53 9.23
N ASP A 83 7.51 -6.73 8.77
CA ASP A 83 8.45 -7.69 8.21
C ASP A 83 7.79 -8.58 7.13
N ASP A 84 8.59 -9.49 6.58
CA ASP A 84 8.18 -10.43 5.52
C ASP A 84 7.06 -11.39 5.95
N SER A 85 6.99 -11.72 7.25
CA SER A 85 5.92 -12.59 7.76
C SER A 85 4.57 -11.88 7.72
N ASP A 86 4.53 -10.59 8.03
CA ASP A 86 3.34 -9.76 7.88
C ASP A 86 2.90 -9.66 6.40
N VAL A 87 3.85 -9.61 5.47
CA VAL A 87 3.57 -9.56 4.02
C VAL A 87 2.87 -10.85 3.58
N GLY A 88 3.44 -12.00 3.96
CA GLY A 88 2.84 -13.31 3.69
C GLY A 88 1.43 -13.41 4.28
N PHE A 89 1.26 -13.00 5.54
CA PHE A 89 -0.05 -13.00 6.20
C PHE A 89 -1.06 -12.09 5.47
N MET A 90 -0.64 -10.90 5.05
CA MET A 90 -1.49 -9.95 4.33
C MET A 90 -1.97 -10.53 2.99
N PHE A 91 -1.08 -11.06 2.15
CA PHE A 91 -1.48 -11.64 0.86
C PHE A 91 -2.38 -12.87 1.02
N GLN A 92 -2.22 -13.64 2.09
CA GLN A 92 -3.04 -14.83 2.35
C GLN A 92 -4.43 -14.50 2.90
N ASN A 93 -4.55 -13.48 3.76
CA ASN A 93 -5.76 -13.26 4.56
C ASN A 93 -6.51 -11.97 4.23
N MET A 94 -5.85 -11.02 3.55
CA MET A 94 -6.42 -9.69 3.29
C MET A 94 -6.77 -9.44 1.82
N VAL A 95 -6.43 -10.36 0.92
CA VAL A 95 -6.85 -10.31 -0.48
C VAL A 95 -8.28 -10.84 -0.59
N GLU A 96 -9.19 -10.03 -1.12
CA GLU A 96 -10.57 -10.41 -1.40
C GLU A 96 -10.93 -10.01 -2.83
N ASP A 97 -11.60 -10.88 -3.57
CA ASP A 97 -11.97 -10.67 -4.98
C ASP A 97 -10.79 -10.24 -5.88
N ASN A 98 -9.57 -10.73 -5.58
CA ASN A 98 -8.31 -10.32 -6.21
C ASN A 98 -7.95 -8.84 -6.02
N ILE A 99 -8.51 -8.20 -4.99
CA ILE A 99 -8.24 -6.83 -4.60
C ILE A 99 -7.55 -6.83 -3.22
N LEU A 100 -6.51 -6.02 -3.09
CA LEU A 100 -5.82 -5.75 -1.83
C LEU A 100 -5.82 -4.25 -1.54
N TYR A 101 -6.34 -3.87 -0.37
CA TYR A 101 -6.32 -2.48 0.08
C TYR A 101 -5.10 -2.21 0.95
N MET A 102 -4.39 -1.11 0.64
CA MET A 102 -3.20 -0.71 1.37
C MET A 102 -3.14 0.79 1.58
N TYR A 103 -2.41 1.19 2.61
CA TYR A 103 -2.06 2.57 2.88
C TYR A 103 -0.55 2.73 2.98
N VAL A 104 -0.02 3.68 2.22
CA VAL A 104 1.40 4.04 2.20
C VAL A 104 1.58 5.36 2.92
N ARG A 105 2.37 5.33 3.99
CA ARG A 105 2.94 6.54 4.58
C ARG A 105 4.34 6.74 4.02
N SER A 106 4.50 7.78 3.22
CA SER A 106 5.78 8.14 2.61
C SER A 106 6.59 9.14 3.45
N ILE A 107 7.84 9.33 3.04
CA ILE A 107 8.73 10.39 3.51
C ILE A 107 9.48 10.97 2.29
N CYS A 108 9.68 12.30 2.26
CA CYS A 108 10.49 12.97 1.24
C CYS A 108 11.96 12.61 1.48
N ASN A 109 12.69 12.26 0.42
CA ASN A 109 14.14 12.08 0.50
C ASN A 109 14.93 13.39 0.31
N CYS A 110 14.19 14.50 0.24
CA CYS A 110 14.66 15.86 0.01
C CYS A 110 15.55 16.30 1.19
N VAL A 111 16.70 16.92 0.91
CA VAL A 111 17.66 17.37 1.96
C VAL A 111 16.98 18.29 2.96
N GLU A 112 16.06 19.13 2.50
CA GLU A 112 15.30 20.09 3.31
C GLU A 112 14.25 19.43 4.23
N CYS A 113 13.91 18.16 3.98
CA CYS A 113 12.91 17.41 4.74
C CYS A 113 13.52 16.39 5.72
N LYS A 114 14.85 16.32 5.81
CA LYS A 114 15.60 15.44 6.72
C LYS A 114 16.05 16.19 7.96
#